data_AF-A0A2H5ZXQ1-F1
#
_entry.id   AF-A0A2H5ZXQ1-F1
#
_cell.length_a   1.000
_cell.length_b   1.000
_cell.length_c   1.000
_cell.angle_alpha   90.00
_cell.angle_beta   90.00
_cell.angle_gamma   90.00
#
_symmetry.space_group_name_H-M   'P 1'
#
loop_
_entity.id
_entity.type
_entity.pdbx_description
1 polymer ?
#
loop_
_entity_poly.entity_id
_entity_poly.type
_entity_poly.pdbx_seq_one_letter_code
_entity_poly.pdbx_strand_id
1 'polypeptide(L)'
;MVITKSGYARLMPIRTRINDEHLATYLADGLIVSTPTGSTAYNLSAGGPILAPGVRALVITPICPHTLTARPVVVDAEDVASVEVARAEEGVLLTVDGQVGCPLQGGDVVRVRRAEERARLVRLRPPSFYGLLREKFAWGER
;
A
#
# COMPACT_ATOMS: atom_id res chain seq x y z
N MET A 1 0.96 3.92 2.94
CA MET A 1 2.05 4.53 2.16
C MET A 1 1.83 4.25 0.67
N VAL A 2 2.10 5.23 -0.19
CA VAL A 2 1.97 5.12 -1.65
C VAL A 2 3.24 5.68 -2.28
N ILE A 3 3.88 4.89 -3.15
CA ILE A 3 4.95 5.35 -4.02
C ILE A 3 4.37 5.46 -5.41
N THR A 4 4.40 6.65 -5.99
CA THR A 4 3.85 6.92 -7.32
C THR A 4 4.79 7.79 -8.13
N LYS A 5 4.68 7.71 -9.45
CA LYS A 5 5.37 8.59 -10.37
C LYS A 5 4.61 9.93 -10.53
N SER A 6 5.36 11.01 -10.71
CA SER A 6 4.90 12.33 -11.14
C SER A 6 5.48 12.66 -12.52
N GLY A 7 4.65 12.71 -13.57
CA GLY A 7 5.07 13.02 -14.96
C GLY A 7 4.66 11.99 -16.01
N TYR A 8 5.13 12.13 -17.26
CA TYR A 8 4.73 11.32 -18.42
C TYR A 8 5.04 9.81 -18.26
N ALA A 9 4.08 8.96 -18.63
CA ALA A 9 4.07 7.51 -18.43
C ALA A 9 5.30 6.79 -19.02
N ARG A 10 6.23 6.41 -18.14
CA ARG A 10 7.29 5.43 -18.39
C ARG A 10 7.35 4.53 -17.16
N LEU A 11 7.45 3.22 -17.41
CA LEU A 11 7.44 2.18 -16.39
C LEU A 11 8.55 2.40 -15.37
N MET A 12 8.20 2.40 -14.09
CA MET A 12 9.16 2.40 -12.99
C MET A 12 9.38 0.97 -12.52
N PRO A 13 10.60 0.42 -12.59
CA PRO A 13 10.91 -0.86 -11.96
C PRO A 13 11.01 -0.69 -10.45
N ILE A 14 10.06 -1.28 -9.73
CA ILE A 14 9.96 -1.24 -8.27
C ILE A 14 10.35 -2.61 -7.73
N ARG A 15 11.53 -2.73 -7.11
CA ARG A 15 11.97 -3.98 -6.49
C ARG A 15 11.44 -4.04 -5.07
N THR A 16 10.74 -5.12 -4.75
CA THR A 16 10.13 -5.31 -3.44
C THR A 16 10.73 -6.53 -2.76
N ARG A 17 11.05 -6.38 -1.47
CA ARG A 17 11.57 -7.44 -0.61
C ARG A 17 10.78 -7.50 0.70
N ILE A 18 10.70 -8.69 1.29
CA ILE A 18 10.10 -8.93 2.60
C ILE A 18 11.15 -9.63 3.46
N ASN A 19 11.54 -9.03 4.58
CA ASN A 19 12.62 -9.54 5.43
C ASN A 19 13.90 -9.86 4.62
N ASP A 20 14.26 -8.93 3.73
CA ASP A 20 15.38 -9.04 2.78
C ASP A 20 15.28 -10.14 1.70
N GLU A 21 14.21 -10.95 1.69
CA GLU A 21 13.90 -11.92 0.65
C GLU A 21 13.21 -11.25 -0.56
N HIS A 22 13.62 -11.62 -1.77
CA HIS A 22 13.02 -11.06 -2.98
C HIS A 22 11.59 -11.55 -3.18
N LEU A 23 10.62 -10.62 -3.15
CA LEU A 23 9.23 -10.92 -3.46
C LEU A 23 8.97 -10.81 -4.95
N ALA A 24 9.18 -9.62 -5.52
CA ALA A 24 8.91 -9.33 -6.93
C ALA A 24 9.59 -8.04 -7.37
N THR A 25 9.72 -7.87 -8.70
CA THR A 25 9.97 -6.58 -9.33
C THR A 25 8.75 -6.18 -10.12
N TYR A 26 8.06 -5.12 -9.70
CA TYR A 26 6.88 -4.62 -10.38
C TYR A 26 7.27 -3.57 -11.43
N LEU A 27 6.76 -3.73 -12.66
CA LEU A 27 6.71 -2.66 -13.65
C LEU A 27 5.32 -2.04 -13.57
N ALA A 28 5.21 -0.92 -12.85
CA ALA A 28 3.93 -0.37 -12.43
C ALA A 28 4.01 1.16 -12.33
N ASP A 29 2.85 1.81 -12.27
CA ASP A 29 2.76 3.26 -12.01
C ASP A 29 3.19 3.59 -10.57
N GLY A 30 3.11 2.59 -9.68
CA GLY A 30 3.46 2.74 -8.29
C GLY A 30 3.25 1.47 -7.46
N LEU A 31 3.47 1.60 -6.16
CA LEU A 31 3.27 0.53 -5.17
C LEU A 31 2.66 1.13 -3.90
N ILE A 32 1.66 0.45 -3.36
CA ILE A 32 1.03 0.79 -2.08
C ILE A 32 1.47 -0.23 -1.03
N VAL A 33 1.89 0.26 0.13
CA VAL A 33 2.02 -0.56 1.35
C VAL A 33 1.01 -0.04 2.36
N SER A 34 0.05 -0.89 2.72
CA SER A 34 -1.13 -0.49 3.49
C SER A 34 -1.26 -1.25 4.80
N THR A 35 -1.76 -0.57 5.83
CA THR A 35 -2.21 -1.19 7.08
C THR A 35 -3.65 -1.69 6.92
N PRO A 36 -4.19 -2.48 7.87
CA PRO A 36 -5.58 -2.92 7.82
C PRO A 36 -6.58 -1.76 7.84
N THR A 37 -6.23 -0.63 8.49
CA THR A 37 -7.08 0.56 8.47
C THR A 37 -7.02 1.27 7.10
N GLY A 38 -5.85 1.28 6.46
CA GLY A 38 -5.67 1.84 5.12
C GLY A 38 -6.17 0.93 3.98
N SER A 39 -6.55 -0.32 4.25
CA SER A 39 -6.92 -1.28 3.21
C SER A 39 -8.17 -0.86 2.43
N THR A 40 -9.06 -0.09 3.07
CA THR A 40 -10.30 0.46 2.48
C THR A 40 -10.11 1.83 1.82
N ALA A 41 -8.89 2.39 1.84
CA ALA A 41 -8.56 3.66 1.19
C ALA A 41 -8.02 3.39 -0.23
N TYR A 42 -6.94 4.07 -0.64
CA TYR A 42 -6.40 3.94 -2.00
C TYR A 42 -5.99 2.50 -2.36
N ASN A 43 -5.61 1.69 -1.37
CA ASN A 43 -5.37 0.26 -1.55
C ASN A 43 -6.56 -0.47 -2.19
N LEU A 44 -7.79 -0.16 -1.78
CA LEU A 44 -8.99 -0.77 -2.34
C LEU A 44 -9.18 -0.37 -3.80
N SER A 45 -8.97 0.91 -4.12
CA SER A 45 -9.05 1.42 -5.49
C SER A 45 -8.00 0.79 -6.42
N ALA A 46 -6.84 0.43 -5.88
CA ALA A 46 -5.79 -0.28 -6.62
C ALA A 46 -6.02 -1.81 -6.72
N GLY A 47 -7.16 -2.32 -6.23
CA GLY A 47 -7.51 -3.74 -6.30
C GLY A 47 -6.97 -4.59 -5.14
N GLY A 48 -6.45 -3.96 -4.07
CA GLY A 48 -6.04 -4.63 -2.85
C GLY A 48 -7.25 -5.11 -2.01
N PRO A 49 -7.07 -6.15 -1.18
CA PRO A 49 -8.14 -6.69 -0.34
C PRO A 49 -8.56 -5.71 0.77
N ILE A 50 -9.80 -5.87 1.25
CA ILE A 50 -10.29 -5.25 2.47
C ILE A 50 -9.88 -6.11 3.66
N LEU A 51 -9.19 -5.52 4.63
CA LEU A 51 -8.85 -6.16 5.90
C LEU A 51 -9.71 -5.61 7.03
N ALA A 52 -10.11 -6.48 7.96
CA ALA A 52 -10.73 -6.03 9.19
C ALA A 52 -9.70 -5.30 10.08
N PRO A 53 -10.06 -4.24 10.82
CA PRO A 53 -9.10 -3.44 11.60
C PRO A 53 -8.30 -4.22 12.66
N GLY A 54 -8.81 -5.37 13.12
CA GLY A 54 -8.12 -6.22 14.10
C GLY A 54 -7.07 -7.18 13.51
N VAL A 55 -7.02 -7.34 12.18
CA VAL A 55 -6.01 -8.16 11.51
C VAL A 55 -4.63 -7.54 11.73
N ARG A 56 -3.62 -8.37 11.98
CA ARG A 56 -2.22 -7.92 12.06
C ARG A 56 -1.51 -8.29 10.78
N ALA A 57 -1.56 -7.39 9.81
CA ALA A 57 -0.91 -7.59 8.52
C ALA A 57 -0.52 -6.27 7.85
N LEU A 58 0.41 -6.35 6.89
CA LEU A 58 0.61 -5.34 5.87
C LEU A 58 0.14 -5.87 4.52
N VAL A 59 -0.33 -4.98 3.65
CA VAL A 59 -0.76 -5.31 2.29
C VAL A 59 0.11 -4.57 1.29
N ILE A 60 0.66 -5.28 0.32
CA ILE A 60 1.47 -4.74 -0.76
C ILE A 60 0.66 -4.86 -2.05
N THR A 61 0.31 -3.73 -2.65
CA THR A 61 -0.57 -3.65 -3.81
C THR A 61 0.08 -2.81 -4.91
N PRO A 62 0.43 -3.39 -6.07
CA PRO A 62 0.93 -2.61 -7.21
C PRO A 62 -0.18 -1.77 -7.85
N ILE A 63 0.16 -0.56 -8.30
CA ILE A 63 -0.77 0.33 -9.01
C ILE A 63 -0.60 0.15 -10.52
N CYS A 64 -1.66 -0.28 -11.20
CA CYS A 64 -1.66 -0.54 -12.66
C CYS A 64 -0.41 -1.32 -13.13
N PRO A 65 -0.13 -2.52 -12.57
CA PRO A 65 1.02 -3.30 -13.00
C PRO A 65 0.90 -3.74 -14.46
N HIS A 66 1.98 -3.62 -15.21
CA HIS A 66 2.08 -4.08 -16.60
C HIS A 66 2.38 -5.58 -16.72
N THR A 67 2.22 -6.33 -15.63
CA THR A 67 2.36 -7.79 -15.56
C THR A 67 1.03 -8.42 -15.17
N LEU A 68 0.51 -9.31 -16.02
CA LEU A 68 -0.81 -9.95 -15.84
C LEU A 68 -0.91 -10.81 -14.58
N THR A 69 0.24 -11.26 -14.05
CA THR A 69 0.34 -12.11 -12.87
C THR A 69 0.54 -11.34 -11.57
N ALA A 70 0.70 -10.01 -11.63
CA ALA A 70 0.86 -9.20 -10.44
C ALA A 70 -0.41 -9.26 -9.58
N ARG A 71 -0.26 -9.58 -8.30
CA ARG A 71 -1.34 -9.67 -7.32
C ARG A 71 -0.97 -8.92 -6.04
N PRO A 72 -1.94 -8.36 -5.31
CA PRO A 72 -1.72 -7.91 -3.95
C PRO A 72 -1.22 -9.06 -3.06
N VAL A 73 -0.30 -8.77 -2.16
CA VAL A 73 0.25 -9.74 -1.20
C VAL A 73 0.00 -9.25 0.21
N VAL A 74 -0.51 -10.13 1.07
CA VAL A 74 -0.70 -9.87 2.51
C VAL A 74 0.44 -10.55 3.25
N VAL A 75 1.16 -9.79 4.08
CA VAL A 75 2.31 -10.26 4.87
C VAL A 75 2.08 -9.98 6.35
N ASP A 76 2.89 -10.56 7.24
CA ASP A 76 2.74 -10.35 8.68
C ASP A 76 2.99 -8.87 9.04
N ALA A 77 2.34 -8.37 10.09
CA ALA A 77 2.57 -7.00 10.55
C ALA A 77 4.00 -6.78 11.07
N GLU A 78 4.69 -7.83 11.52
CA GLU A 78 6.08 -7.75 11.99
C GLU A 78 7.11 -7.83 10.86
N ASP A 79 6.68 -8.18 9.65
CA ASP A 79 7.56 -8.21 8.48
C ASP A 79 8.03 -6.81 8.09
N VAL A 80 9.24 -6.73 7.54
CA VAL A 80 9.80 -5.50 6.98
C VAL A 80 9.69 -5.52 5.46
N ALA A 81 8.84 -4.67 4.92
CA ALA A 81 8.72 -4.46 3.48
C ALA A 81 9.74 -3.41 3.02
N SER A 82 10.68 -3.81 2.17
CA SER A 82 11.65 -2.92 1.55
C SER A 82 11.29 -2.68 0.08
N VAL A 83 11.18 -1.43 -0.31
CA VAL A 83 10.78 -1.01 -1.66
C VAL A 83 11.88 -0.13 -2.25
N GLU A 84 12.56 -0.65 -3.26
CA GLU A 84 13.64 0.04 -3.98
C GLU A 84 13.11 0.59 -5.30
N VAL A 85 13.32 1.89 -5.51
CA VAL A 85 13.08 2.55 -6.81
C VAL A 85 14.31 2.32 -7.68
N ALA A 86 14.33 1.25 -8.47
CA ALA A 86 15.56 0.81 -9.15
C ALA A 86 16.12 1.85 -10.14
N ARG A 87 15.22 2.62 -10.77
CA ARG A 87 15.55 3.80 -11.59
C ARG A 87 14.44 4.84 -11.48
N ALA A 88 14.80 6.09 -11.27
CA ALA A 88 13.90 7.24 -11.34
C ALA A 88 14.40 8.16 -12.45
N GLU A 89 13.73 8.16 -13.61
CA GLU A 89 14.10 9.07 -14.71
C GLU A 89 13.64 10.50 -14.39
N GLU A 90 12.40 10.69 -13.92
CA GLU A 90 11.93 11.95 -13.31
C GLU A 90 10.78 11.67 -12.33
N GLY A 91 10.78 12.42 -11.22
CA GLY A 91 9.65 12.62 -10.31
C GLY A 91 9.04 11.36 -9.72
N VAL A 92 9.68 10.75 -8.72
CA VAL A 92 9.04 9.70 -7.90
C VAL A 92 8.70 10.30 -6.55
N LEU A 93 7.47 10.09 -6.10
CA LEU A 93 6.98 10.67 -4.85
C LEU A 93 6.48 9.57 -3.93
N LEU A 94 7.06 9.55 -2.73
CA LEU A 94 6.55 8.82 -1.59
C LEU A 94 5.52 9.69 -0.87
N THR A 95 4.34 9.16 -0.63
CA THR A 95 3.33 9.79 0.24
C THR A 95 2.94 8.83 1.37
N VAL A 96 2.78 9.38 2.57
CA VAL A 96 2.31 8.65 3.75
C VAL A 96 0.95 9.22 4.12
N ASP A 97 -0.05 8.36 4.24
CA ASP A 97 -1.45 8.71 4.55
C ASP A 97 -2.04 9.85 3.69
N GLY A 98 -1.59 9.96 2.44
CA GLY A 98 -2.05 11.00 1.49
C GLY A 98 -1.56 12.41 1.82
N GLN A 99 -0.57 12.55 2.72
CA GLN A 99 0.01 13.82 3.12
C GLN A 99 1.23 14.20 2.26
N VAL A 100 1.96 15.24 2.69
CA VAL A 100 3.09 15.86 1.97
C VAL A 100 4.02 14.81 1.37
N GLY A 101 4.29 14.97 0.08
CA GLY A 101 5.15 14.05 -0.66
C GLY A 101 6.63 14.24 -0.35
N CYS A 102 7.33 13.12 -0.21
CA CYS A 102 8.78 13.04 -0.13
C CYS A 102 9.31 12.57 -1.49
N PRO A 103 10.13 13.38 -2.20
CA PRO A 103 10.71 12.95 -3.47
C PRO A 103 11.72 11.81 -3.25
N LEU A 104 11.69 10.82 -4.14
CA LEU A 104 12.64 9.70 -4.17
C LEU A 104 13.50 9.77 -5.43
N GLN A 105 14.74 9.32 -5.30
CA GLN A 105 15.70 9.17 -6.39
C GLN A 105 15.90 7.71 -6.75
N GLY A 106 16.53 7.47 -7.91
CA GLY A 106 16.89 6.12 -8.33
C GLY A 106 17.91 5.51 -7.38
N GLY A 107 17.65 4.29 -6.89
CA GLY A 107 18.46 3.59 -5.90
C GLY A 107 17.95 3.77 -4.46
N ASP A 108 17.02 4.69 -4.20
CA ASP A 108 16.46 4.86 -2.86
C ASP A 108 15.66 3.63 -2.44
N VAL A 109 15.78 3.28 -1.16
CA VAL A 109 15.07 2.16 -0.54
C VAL A 109 14.20 2.66 0.61
N VAL A 110 12.89 2.50 0.45
CA VAL A 110 11.90 2.78 1.50
C VAL A 110 11.63 1.51 2.28
N ARG A 111 11.89 1.54 3.60
CA ARG A 111 11.58 0.43 4.50
C ARG A 111 10.33 0.74 5.31
N VAL A 112 9.33 -0.14 5.20
CA VAL A 112 8.08 -0.08 5.95
C VAL A 112 8.09 -1.22 6.94
N ARG A 113 7.89 -0.89 8.21
CA ARG A 113 7.74 -1.83 9.30
C ARG A 113 6.66 -1.33 10.24
N ARG A 114 6.14 -2.23 11.07
CA ARG A 114 5.29 -1.81 12.18
C ARG A 114 6.04 -0.84 13.11
N ALA A 115 5.34 0.23 13.48
CA ALA A 115 5.79 1.18 14.49
C ALA A 115 5.65 0.59 15.90
N GLU A 116 6.55 1.00 16.80
CA GLU A 116 6.48 0.64 18.22
C GLU A 116 5.22 1.23 18.86
N GLU A 117 4.92 2.48 18.53
CA GLU A 117 3.73 3.19 18.98
C GLU A 117 2.52 2.94 18.08
N ARG A 118 1.36 2.75 18.71
CA ARG A 118 0.08 2.55 18.03
C ARG A 118 -0.80 3.79 18.20
N ALA A 119 -1.42 4.24 17.12
CA ALA A 119 -2.46 5.26 17.18
C ALA A 119 -3.64 4.77 18.04
N ARG A 120 -4.04 5.59 19.03
CA ARG A 120 -5.18 5.31 19.91
C ARG A 120 -6.40 6.06 19.39
N LEU A 121 -7.39 5.32 18.92
CA LEU A 121 -8.62 5.89 18.36
C LEU A 121 -9.76 5.73 19.37
N VAL A 122 -10.37 6.84 19.79
CA VAL A 122 -11.57 6.82 20.62
C VAL A 122 -12.78 6.60 19.71
N ARG A 123 -13.60 5.58 20.03
CA ARG A 123 -14.87 5.32 19.34
C ARG A 123 -16.01 5.43 20.34
N LEU A 124 -16.88 6.41 20.15
CA LEU A 124 -17.96 6.71 21.11
C LEU A 124 -19.14 5.73 20.97
N ARG A 125 -19.66 5.51 19.75
CA ARG A 125 -20.70 4.52 19.40
C ARG A 125 -20.62 4.15 17.91
N PRO A 126 -19.65 3.33 17.47
CA PRO A 126 -19.51 3.03 16.05
C PRO A 126 -20.49 1.93 15.61
N PRO A 127 -21.02 1.97 14.38
CA PRO A 127 -21.54 0.77 13.76
C PRO A 127 -20.43 -0.29 13.72
N SER A 128 -20.81 -1.57 13.70
CA SER A 128 -19.82 -2.64 13.47
C SER A 128 -19.04 -2.34 12.17
N PHE A 129 -17.78 -2.78 12.09
CA PHE A 129 -16.97 -2.60 10.88
C PHE A 129 -17.70 -3.10 9.62
N TYR A 130 -18.34 -4.27 9.71
CA TYR A 130 -19.13 -4.83 8.62
C TYR A 130 -20.39 -4.02 8.31
N GLY A 131 -21.02 -3.40 9.32
CA GLY A 131 -22.12 -2.46 9.12
C GLY A 131 -21.68 -1.24 8.31
N LEU A 132 -20.54 -0.64 8.66
CA LEU A 132 -19.93 0.46 7.90
C LEU A 132 -19.57 0.03 6.47
N LEU A 133 -19.03 -1.17 6.27
CA LEU A 133 -18.75 -1.67 4.92
C LEU A 133 -20.03 -1.77 4.08
N ARG A 134 -21.11 -2.32 4.61
CA ARG A 134 -22.39 -2.41 3.88
C ARG A 134 -22.92 -1.03 3.51
N GLU A 135 -22.93 -0.10 4.46
CA GLU A 135 -23.40 1.28 4.25
C GLU A 135 -22.56 2.02 3.20
N LYS A 136 -21.23 1.91 3.27
CA LYS A 136 -20.32 2.65 2.38
C LYS A 136 -20.22 2.07 0.97
N PHE A 137 -20.44 0.77 0.81
CA PHE A 137 -20.27 0.08 -0.48
C PHE A 137 -21.59 -0.47 -1.05
N ALA A 138 -22.75 -0.16 -0.45
CA ALA A 138 -24.06 -0.73 -0.80
C ALA A 138 -24.04 -2.27 -0.93
N TRP A 139 -23.21 -2.93 -0.12
CA TRP A 139 -22.85 -4.32 -0.36
C TRP A 139 -23.93 -5.25 0.17
N GLY A 140 -24.58 -5.98 -0.74
CA GLY A 140 -25.63 -6.93 -0.41
C GLY A 140 -27.05 -6.35 -0.42
N GLU A 141 -27.22 -5.10 -0.88
CA GLU A 141 -28.54 -4.61 -1.26
C GLU A 141 -28.92 -5.22 -2.62
N ARG A 142 -29.74 -6.26 -2.56
CA ARG A 142 -30.55 -6.79 -3.65
C ARG A 142 -31.96 -7.01 -3.13
#